data_AF-A0A8J6TK26-F1
#
_entry.id   AF-A0A8J6TK26-F1
#
_cell.length_a   1.000
_cell.length_b   1.000
_cell.length_c   1.000
_cell.angle_alpha   90.00
_cell.angle_beta   90.00
_cell.angle_gamma   90.00
#
_symmetry.space_group_name_H-M   'P 1'
#
loop_
_entity.id
_entity.type
_entity.pdbx_description
1 polymer ?
#
loop_
_entity_poly.entity_id
_entity_poly.type
_entity_poly.pdbx_seq_one_letter_code
_entity_poly.pdbx_strand_id
1 'polypeptide(L)'
;MVDLTLYTRKNCHLCDVTREDLASLQEQYPHRLIEVDIDADPSLVTTYGEKIPVVEVGPYSLSAPIDRKDLAMTIGAAIDREEQLEKVGDEGYRRRSKRGQTVSGGDKFSFWFSRQYMLVFTLLLFLYVGLPVLAPVLMKAGATGPASIIYKMYSPLCHQFGFRSFFLFGEQPYYPLRETGLTGGETGLVDFESATGIFHLHEANGNARWEARAYRGSAEVGYKMALCERDMAIYGAMFLFALIFWITGRRIPPLHWIFWLL
;
A
#
# COMPACT_ATOMS: atom_id res chain seq x y z
N MET A 1 5.26 -17.99 35.72
CA MET A 1 4.13 -18.61 34.99
C MET A 1 4.52 -18.59 33.53
N VAL A 2 4.67 -19.74 32.89
CA VAL A 2 5.12 -19.84 31.50
C VAL A 2 3.95 -19.73 30.53
N ASP A 3 4.17 -19.13 29.36
CA ASP A 3 3.20 -19.12 28.26
C ASP A 3 3.44 -20.36 27.36
N LEU A 4 2.37 -21.14 27.13
CA LEU A 4 2.34 -22.30 26.22
C LEU A 4 1.46 -21.98 25.02
N THR A 5 1.98 -22.22 23.82
CA THR A 5 1.20 -22.10 22.58
C THR A 5 0.86 -23.48 22.04
N LEU A 6 -0.44 -23.80 21.91
CA LEU A 6 -0.94 -25.01 21.28
C LEU A 6 -1.46 -24.68 19.88
N TYR A 7 -0.76 -25.13 18.85
CA TYR A 7 -1.23 -25.10 17.47
C TYR A 7 -2.19 -26.27 17.26
N THR A 8 -3.42 -25.92 16.94
CA THR A 8 -4.55 -26.84 16.85
C THR A 8 -5.31 -26.64 15.55
N ARG A 9 -6.26 -27.53 15.27
CA ARG A 9 -7.20 -27.48 14.15
C ARG A 9 -8.55 -28.00 14.62
N LYS A 10 -9.62 -27.59 13.95
CA LYS A 10 -10.97 -28.13 14.19
C LYS A 10 -11.02 -29.64 13.92
N ASN A 11 -11.78 -30.37 14.74
CA ASN A 11 -11.99 -31.82 14.62
C ASN A 11 -10.69 -32.66 14.72
N CYS A 12 -9.80 -32.29 15.63
CA CYS A 12 -8.54 -32.98 15.88
C CYS A 12 -8.57 -33.67 17.25
N HIS A 13 -8.74 -34.99 17.28
CA HIS A 13 -8.81 -35.74 18.54
C HIS A 13 -7.52 -35.66 19.36
N LEU A 14 -6.34 -35.76 18.72
CA LEU A 14 -5.05 -35.63 19.40
C LEU A 14 -4.88 -34.25 20.06
N CYS A 15 -5.44 -33.20 19.45
CA CYS A 15 -5.42 -31.85 19.99
C CYS A 15 -6.27 -31.72 21.25
N ASP A 16 -7.44 -32.38 21.28
CA ASP A 16 -8.31 -32.40 22.46
C ASP A 16 -7.64 -33.14 23.62
N VAL A 17 -6.99 -34.28 23.35
CA VAL A 17 -6.20 -35.02 24.35
C VAL A 17 -5.06 -34.17 24.89
N THR A 18 -4.28 -33.52 24.02
CA THR A 18 -3.19 -32.63 24.45
C THR A 18 -3.72 -31.46 25.29
N ARG A 19 -4.89 -30.89 24.96
CA ARG A 19 -5.52 -29.83 25.75
C ARG A 19 -5.88 -30.32 27.16
N GLU A 20 -6.46 -31.51 27.28
CA GLU A 20 -6.80 -32.12 28.57
C GLU A 20 -5.55 -32.42 29.41
N ASP A 21 -4.50 -32.96 28.79
CA ASP A 21 -3.24 -33.23 29.47
C ASP A 21 -2.60 -31.94 29.99
N LEU A 22 -2.57 -30.87 29.19
CA LEU A 22 -2.08 -29.55 29.60
C LEU A 22 -2.89 -29.01 30.79
N ALA A 23 -4.22 -29.08 30.73
CA ALA A 23 -5.07 -28.67 31.85
C ALA A 23 -4.78 -29.47 33.13
N SER A 24 -4.54 -30.78 33.01
CA SER A 24 -4.19 -31.64 34.15
C SER A 24 -2.84 -31.29 34.80
N LEU A 25 -1.93 -30.70 34.02
CA LEU A 25 -0.59 -30.32 34.48
C LEU A 25 -0.54 -28.90 35.07
N GLN A 26 -1.62 -28.13 34.96
CA GLN A 26 -1.63 -26.71 35.34
C GLN A 26 -1.49 -26.48 36.85
N GLU A 27 -1.93 -27.43 37.68
CA GLU A 27 -1.75 -27.39 39.14
C GLU A 27 -0.28 -27.61 39.53
N GLN A 28 0.39 -28.56 38.87
CA GLN A 28 1.80 -28.88 39.15
C GLN A 28 2.76 -27.85 38.52
N TYR A 29 2.42 -27.36 37.33
CA TYR A 29 3.23 -26.42 36.55
C TYR A 29 2.38 -25.23 36.16
N PRO A 30 2.34 -24.14 36.95
CA PRO A 30 1.51 -22.97 36.64
C PRO A 30 1.87 -22.34 35.29
N HIS A 31 0.94 -22.42 34.35
CA HIS A 31 1.13 -21.95 32.99
C HIS A 31 -0.13 -21.30 32.40
N ARG A 32 0.05 -20.51 31.34
CA ARG A 32 -1.01 -19.91 30.55
C ARG A 32 -1.05 -20.56 29.17
N LEU A 33 -2.20 -21.14 28.81
CA LEU A 33 -2.42 -21.75 27.51
C LEU A 33 -2.94 -20.71 26.49
N ILE A 34 -2.32 -20.69 25.30
CA ILE A 34 -2.70 -19.89 24.14
C ILE A 34 -2.98 -20.87 22.99
N GLU A 35 -4.22 -20.90 22.50
CA GLU A 35 -4.60 -21.76 21.38
C GLU A 35 -4.56 -20.97 20.05
N VAL A 36 -3.94 -21.56 19.03
CA VAL A 36 -3.83 -21.00 17.68
C VAL A 36 -4.40 -22.00 16.68
N ASP A 37 -5.53 -21.64 16.06
CA ASP A 37 -6.13 -22.42 14.97
C ASP A 37 -5.31 -22.22 13.68
N ILE A 38 -4.64 -23.28 13.21
CA ILE A 38 -3.80 -23.18 12.01
C ILE A 38 -4.63 -22.97 10.74
N ASP A 39 -5.90 -23.34 10.72
CA ASP A 39 -6.74 -23.24 9.52
C ASP A 39 -7.14 -21.79 9.22
N ALA A 40 -6.86 -20.86 10.14
CA ALA A 40 -7.03 -19.43 9.95
C ALA A 40 -5.94 -18.79 9.06
N ASP A 41 -4.78 -19.44 8.88
CA ASP A 41 -3.64 -18.90 8.13
C ASP A 41 -2.97 -19.99 7.27
N PRO A 42 -3.00 -19.88 5.91
CA PRO A 42 -2.35 -20.84 5.01
C PRO A 42 -0.85 -21.08 5.29
N SER A 43 -0.15 -20.10 5.84
CA SER A 43 1.27 -20.25 6.20
C SER A 43 1.46 -21.19 7.40
N LEU A 44 0.54 -21.14 8.37
CA LEU A 44 0.52 -22.07 9.51
C LEU A 44 0.14 -23.49 9.07
N VAL A 45 -0.81 -23.63 8.14
CA VAL A 45 -1.14 -24.94 7.54
C VAL A 45 0.08 -25.58 6.88
N THR A 46 0.85 -24.80 6.13
CA THR A 46 2.07 -25.29 5.45
C THR A 46 3.14 -25.72 6.46
N THR A 47 3.25 -25.02 7.59
CA THR A 47 4.32 -25.23 8.58
C THR A 47 4.00 -26.38 9.54
N TYR A 48 2.76 -26.43 10.04
CA TYR A 48 2.34 -27.31 11.13
C TYR A 48 1.34 -28.39 10.70
N GLY A 49 0.74 -28.32 9.51
CA GLY A 49 -0.40 -29.16 9.12
C GLY A 49 -0.18 -30.67 9.23
N GLU A 50 1.05 -31.15 9.02
CA GLU A 50 1.42 -32.57 9.15
C GLU A 50 1.92 -32.97 10.56
N LYS A 51 2.08 -32.01 11.46
CA LYS A 51 2.72 -32.18 12.78
C LYS A 51 1.76 -31.97 13.95
N ILE A 52 0.50 -31.62 13.67
CA ILE A 52 -0.49 -31.26 14.68
C ILE A 52 -0.90 -32.46 15.56
N PRO A 53 -1.10 -32.26 16.88
CA PRO A 53 -0.90 -31.02 17.64
C PRO A 53 0.58 -30.65 17.82
N VAL A 54 0.86 -29.35 17.89
CA VAL A 54 2.20 -28.83 18.24
C VAL A 54 2.10 -27.93 19.46
N VAL A 55 2.94 -28.19 20.47
CA VAL A 55 3.05 -27.38 21.70
C VAL A 55 4.41 -26.69 21.73
N GLU A 56 4.40 -25.36 21.83
CA GLU A 56 5.60 -24.55 21.99
C GLU A 56 5.65 -23.91 23.38
N VAL A 57 6.79 -24.03 24.06
CA VAL A 57 7.07 -23.40 25.37
C VAL A 57 8.51 -22.92 25.43
N GLY A 58 8.68 -21.60 25.47
CA GLY A 58 10.00 -20.98 25.39
C GLY A 58 10.76 -21.44 24.11
N PRO A 59 11.95 -22.04 24.22
CA PRO A 59 12.70 -22.56 23.07
C PRO A 59 12.33 -23.99 22.66
N TYR A 60 11.42 -24.65 23.40
CA TYR A 60 11.08 -26.05 23.19
C TYR A 60 9.80 -26.17 22.37
N SER A 61 9.77 -27.15 21.46
CA SER A 61 8.62 -27.48 20.63
C SER A 61 8.43 -28.99 20.62
N LEU A 62 7.20 -29.43 20.87
CA LEU A 62 6.77 -30.82 20.80
C LEU A 62 5.73 -30.95 19.68
N SER A 63 5.90 -31.93 18.80
CA SER A 63 4.94 -32.28 17.75
C SER A 63 4.37 -33.67 17.96
N ALA A 64 3.23 -33.95 17.34
CA ALA A 64 2.56 -35.25 17.44
C ALA A 64 3.49 -36.43 17.06
N PRO A 65 3.32 -37.60 17.73
CA PRO A 65 2.48 -37.85 18.90
C PRO A 65 3.09 -37.25 20.18
N ILE A 66 2.25 -36.68 21.05
CA ILE A 66 2.68 -36.03 22.29
C ILE A 66 2.14 -36.83 23.48
N ASP A 67 3.02 -37.29 24.36
CA ASP A 67 2.64 -37.93 25.62
C ASP A 67 2.62 -36.94 26.79
N ARG A 68 1.75 -37.18 27.77
CA ARG A 68 1.68 -36.38 29.03
C ARG A 68 3.03 -36.24 29.75
N LYS A 69 3.88 -37.28 29.68
CA LYS A 69 5.22 -37.26 30.30
C LYS A 69 6.15 -36.27 29.59
N ASP A 70 6.08 -36.20 28.27
CA ASP A 70 6.89 -35.29 27.47
C ASP A 70 6.45 -33.84 27.69
N LEU A 71 5.14 -33.61 27.81
CA LEU A 71 4.60 -32.31 28.22
C LEU A 71 5.14 -31.88 29.58
N ALA A 72 5.02 -32.74 30.60
CA ALA A 72 5.49 -32.43 31.96
C ALA A 72 7.00 -32.14 31.99
N MET A 73 7.81 -32.96 31.32
CA MET A 73 9.26 -32.77 31.23
C MET A 73 9.61 -31.45 30.54
N THR A 74 8.94 -31.14 29.43
CA THR A 74 9.23 -29.96 28.61
C THR A 74 8.79 -28.68 29.28
N ILE A 75 7.61 -28.67 29.92
CA ILE A 75 7.12 -27.54 30.71
C ILE A 75 8.05 -27.30 31.90
N GLY A 76 8.44 -28.36 32.61
CA GLY A 76 9.41 -28.26 33.72
C GLY A 76 10.74 -27.68 33.27
N ALA A 77 11.32 -28.19 32.18
CA ALA A 77 12.56 -27.69 31.60
C ALA A 77 12.47 -26.21 31.18
N ALA A 78 11.31 -25.77 30.67
CA ALA A 78 11.08 -24.38 30.31
C ALA A 78 11.02 -23.47 31.54
N ILE A 79 10.31 -23.88 32.60
CA ILE A 79 10.22 -23.15 33.88
C ILE A 79 11.61 -23.02 34.51
N ASP A 80 12.35 -24.13 34.64
CA ASP A 80 13.68 -24.15 35.25
C ASP A 80 14.65 -23.24 34.48
N ARG A 81 14.56 -23.26 33.15
CA ARG A 81 15.37 -22.40 32.28
C ARG A 81 15.04 -20.92 32.48
N GLU A 82 13.76 -20.56 32.55
CA GLU A 82 13.33 -19.18 32.81
C GLU A 82 13.82 -18.70 34.18
N GLU A 83 13.69 -19.52 35.22
CA GLU A 83 14.18 -19.20 36.57
C GLU A 83 15.71 -19.01 36.58
N GLN A 84 16.46 -19.85 35.86
CA GLN A 84 17.91 -19.70 35.71
C GLN A 84 18.28 -18.39 34.98
N LEU A 85 17.59 -18.07 33.87
CA LEU A 85 17.84 -16.83 33.12
C LEU A 85 17.54 -15.57 33.95
N GLU A 86 16.51 -15.62 34.79
CA GLU A 86 16.22 -14.54 35.73
C GLU A 86 17.29 -14.38 36.82
N LYS A 87 17.78 -15.50 37.39
CA LYS A 87 18.84 -15.50 38.41
C LYS A 87 20.18 -14.98 37.87
N VAL A 88 20.54 -15.35 36.64
CA VAL A 88 21.77 -14.91 35.98
C VAL A 88 21.70 -13.42 35.58
N GLY A 89 20.51 -12.81 35.59
CA GLY A 89 20.35 -11.38 35.33
C GLY A 89 20.59 -11.01 33.86
N ASP A 90 20.32 -11.92 32.92
CA ASP A 90 20.54 -11.67 31.49
C ASP A 90 19.66 -10.51 30.99
N GLU A 91 20.26 -9.33 30.80
CA GLU A 91 19.56 -8.14 30.34
C GLU A 91 18.93 -8.35 28.95
N GLY A 92 19.54 -9.17 28.11
CA GLY A 92 19.05 -9.51 26.77
C GLY A 92 17.74 -10.31 26.80
N TYR A 93 17.60 -11.25 27.73
CA TYR A 93 16.39 -12.03 27.98
C TYR A 93 15.29 -11.14 28.56
N ARG A 94 15.60 -10.35 29.60
CA ARG A 94 14.65 -9.38 30.18
C ARG A 94 14.11 -8.40 29.14
N ARG A 95 14.97 -7.89 28.25
CA ARG A 95 14.57 -6.97 27.18
C ARG A 95 13.71 -7.66 26.12
N ARG A 96 14.01 -8.90 25.73
CA ARG A 96 13.20 -9.68 24.78
C ARG A 96 11.83 -10.06 25.34
N SER A 97 11.79 -10.54 26.59
CA SER A 97 10.54 -10.85 27.30
C SER A 97 9.63 -9.63 27.43
N LYS A 98 10.17 -8.47 27.86
CA LYS A 98 9.41 -7.21 27.93
C LYS A 98 8.96 -6.68 26.56
N ARG A 99 9.74 -6.90 25.49
CA ARG A 99 9.37 -6.48 24.13
C ARG A 99 8.19 -7.28 23.59
N GLY A 100 8.12 -8.58 23.87
CA GLY A 100 6.98 -9.42 23.47
C GLY A 100 5.67 -9.08 24.17
N GLN A 101 5.74 -8.45 25.34
CA GLN A 101 4.56 -8.10 26.16
C GLN A 101 3.95 -6.73 25.85
N THR A 102 4.63 -5.89 25.05
CA THR A 102 4.18 -4.52 24.80
C THR A 102 4.07 -4.23 23.31
N VAL A 103 2.86 -3.87 22.87
CA VAL A 103 2.63 -3.40 21.49
C VAL A 103 3.09 -1.95 21.41
N SER A 104 4.20 -1.71 20.70
CA SER A 104 4.73 -0.37 20.51
C SER A 104 3.85 0.48 19.58
N GLY A 105 4.06 1.78 19.55
CA GLY A 105 3.41 2.65 18.56
C GLY A 105 3.73 2.26 17.11
N GLY A 106 4.96 1.79 16.87
CA GLY A 106 5.39 1.28 15.57
C GLY A 106 4.64 0.02 15.16
N ASP A 107 4.39 -0.89 16.10
CA ASP A 107 3.62 -2.13 15.83
C ASP A 107 2.17 -1.80 15.49
N LYS A 108 1.56 -0.84 16.20
CA LYS A 108 0.20 -0.36 15.90
C LYS A 108 0.12 0.29 14.52
N PHE A 109 1.10 1.12 14.17
CA PHE A 109 1.18 1.74 12.84
C PHE A 109 1.37 0.69 11.75
N SER A 110 2.28 -0.26 11.93
CA SER A 110 2.53 -1.35 10.98
C SER A 110 1.28 -2.19 10.75
N PHE A 111 0.57 -2.55 11.82
CA PHE A 111 -0.69 -3.29 11.74
C PHE A 111 -1.80 -2.47 11.05
N TRP A 112 -1.91 -1.17 11.35
CA TRP A 112 -2.85 -0.29 10.67
C TRP A 112 -2.52 -0.17 9.18
N PHE A 113 -1.25 0.06 8.84
CA PHE A 113 -0.79 0.25 7.47
C PHE A 113 -0.94 -1.03 6.65
N SER A 114 -0.59 -2.20 7.20
CA SER A 114 -0.77 -3.49 6.50
C SER A 114 -2.23 -3.77 6.17
N ARG A 115 -3.16 -3.27 7.00
CA ARG A 115 -4.59 -3.38 6.74
C ARG A 115 -5.08 -2.32 5.73
N GLN A 116 -4.56 -1.09 5.82
CA GLN A 116 -5.08 0.08 5.09
C GLN A 116 -4.21 0.57 3.92
N TYR A 117 -3.12 -0.11 3.56
CA TYR A 117 -2.18 0.38 2.54
C TYR A 117 -2.87 0.70 1.21
N MET A 118 -3.83 -0.12 0.78
CA MET A 118 -4.59 0.13 -0.46
C MET A 118 -5.30 1.48 -0.44
N LEU A 119 -5.91 1.85 0.69
CA LEU A 119 -6.57 3.14 0.83
C LEU A 119 -5.55 4.28 0.82
N VAL A 120 -4.42 4.09 1.49
CA VAL A 120 -3.33 5.08 1.50
C VAL A 120 -2.81 5.33 0.09
N PHE A 121 -2.47 4.28 -0.67
CA PHE A 121 -1.97 4.43 -2.05
C PHE A 121 -3.04 5.01 -2.99
N THR A 122 -4.29 4.58 -2.85
CA THR A 122 -5.40 5.13 -3.66
C THR A 122 -5.59 6.62 -3.38
N LEU A 123 -5.51 7.03 -2.10
CA LEU A 123 -5.59 8.45 -1.72
C LEU A 123 -4.40 9.26 -2.24
N LEU A 124 -3.17 8.73 -2.15
CA LEU A 124 -1.99 9.39 -2.70
C LEU A 124 -2.10 9.58 -4.21
N LEU A 125 -2.51 8.54 -4.95
CA LEU A 125 -2.74 8.63 -6.39
C LEU A 125 -3.87 9.61 -6.72
N PHE A 126 -4.97 9.57 -5.98
CA PHE A 126 -6.08 10.52 -6.13
C PHE A 126 -5.62 11.96 -5.96
N LEU A 127 -4.86 12.27 -4.90
CA LEU A 127 -4.32 13.61 -4.70
C LEU A 127 -3.36 13.99 -5.82
N TYR A 128 -2.52 13.05 -6.26
CA TYR A 128 -1.55 13.28 -7.33
C TYR A 128 -2.23 13.66 -8.66
N VAL A 129 -3.31 12.97 -9.06
CA VAL A 129 -4.02 13.24 -10.33
C VAL A 129 -5.14 14.27 -10.21
N GLY A 130 -5.72 14.43 -9.00
CA GLY A 130 -6.83 15.32 -8.75
C GLY A 130 -6.41 16.78 -8.51
N LEU A 131 -5.31 17.02 -7.79
CA LEU A 131 -4.81 18.38 -7.56
C LEU A 131 -4.49 19.16 -8.85
N PRO A 132 -3.92 18.56 -9.91
CA PRO A 132 -3.71 19.24 -11.18
C PRO A 132 -4.99 19.74 -11.87
N VAL A 133 -6.12 19.06 -11.66
CA VAL A 133 -7.44 19.45 -12.16
C VAL A 133 -7.97 20.66 -11.38
N LEU A 134 -7.59 20.81 -10.10
CA LEU A 134 -7.99 21.95 -9.27
C LEU A 134 -7.33 23.27 -9.71
N ALA A 135 -6.14 23.22 -10.31
CA ALA A 135 -5.44 24.43 -10.79
C ALA A 135 -6.27 25.29 -11.77
N PRO A 136 -6.84 24.74 -12.87
CA PRO A 136 -7.68 25.52 -13.77
C PRO A 136 -9.02 25.95 -13.14
N VAL A 137 -9.57 25.20 -12.17
CA VAL A 137 -10.76 25.61 -11.41
C VAL A 137 -10.46 26.89 -10.61
N LEU A 138 -9.31 26.92 -9.94
CA LEU A 138 -8.87 28.09 -9.18
C LEU A 138 -8.56 29.29 -10.10
N MET A 139 -7.97 29.04 -11.29
CA MET A 139 -7.77 30.09 -12.29
C MET A 139 -9.10 30.69 -12.76
N LYS A 140 -10.11 29.85 -13.06
CA LYS A 140 -11.45 30.30 -13.45
C LYS A 140 -12.15 31.09 -12.35
N ALA A 141 -11.92 30.73 -11.08
CA ALA A 141 -12.43 31.44 -9.91
C ALA A 141 -11.65 32.73 -9.58
N GLY A 142 -10.60 33.07 -10.32
CA GLY A 142 -9.74 34.24 -10.06
C GLY A 142 -8.73 34.05 -8.93
N ALA A 143 -8.66 32.87 -8.31
CA ALA A 143 -7.72 32.53 -7.24
C ALA A 143 -6.33 32.16 -7.80
N THR A 144 -5.68 33.12 -8.46
CA THR A 144 -4.42 32.92 -9.20
C THR A 144 -3.24 32.55 -8.29
N GLY A 145 -3.20 33.08 -7.05
CA GLY A 145 -2.17 32.76 -6.06
C GLY A 145 -2.15 31.27 -5.69
N PRO A 146 -3.26 30.73 -5.15
CA PRO A 146 -3.40 29.29 -4.89
C PRO A 146 -3.17 28.41 -6.12
N ALA A 147 -3.69 28.79 -7.30
CA ALA A 147 -3.44 28.05 -8.54
C ALA A 147 -1.94 27.99 -8.87
N SER A 148 -1.22 29.10 -8.71
CA SER A 148 0.22 29.19 -8.96
C SER A 148 1.04 28.28 -8.06
N ILE A 149 0.61 28.06 -6.82
CA ILE A 149 1.24 27.10 -5.90
C ILE A 149 1.14 25.68 -6.47
N ILE A 150 -0.05 25.27 -6.92
CA ILE A 150 -0.24 23.94 -7.53
C ILE A 150 0.66 23.79 -8.76
N TYR A 151 0.63 24.76 -9.67
CA TYR A 151 1.49 24.71 -10.85
C TYR A 151 2.99 24.63 -10.49
N LYS A 152 3.45 25.39 -9.50
CA LYS A 152 4.85 25.37 -9.05
C LYS A 152 5.23 24.02 -8.44
N MET A 153 4.35 23.43 -7.64
CA MET A 153 4.56 22.12 -7.01
C MET A 153 4.73 20.99 -8.04
N TYR A 154 3.98 21.04 -9.15
CA TYR A 154 4.06 20.04 -10.22
C TYR A 154 5.12 20.33 -11.30
N SER A 155 5.67 21.54 -11.32
CA SER A 155 6.68 21.98 -12.29
C SER A 155 7.96 21.11 -12.38
N PRO A 156 8.49 20.49 -11.29
CA PRO A 156 9.63 19.60 -11.40
C PRO A 156 9.26 18.18 -11.84
N LEU A 157 7.97 17.82 -11.71
CA LEU A 157 7.46 16.49 -12.06
C LEU A 157 6.98 16.42 -13.51
N CYS A 158 6.54 17.56 -14.06
CA CYS A 158 6.01 17.69 -15.40
C CYS A 158 6.46 19.01 -16.03
N HIS A 159 6.80 19.00 -17.32
CA HIS A 159 7.18 20.23 -18.03
C HIS A 159 6.02 21.21 -18.22
N GLN A 160 4.76 20.77 -18.13
CA GLN A 160 3.55 21.61 -18.25
C GLN A 160 3.46 22.40 -19.57
N PHE A 161 3.95 21.85 -20.68
CA PHE A 161 3.75 22.49 -21.99
C PHE A 161 2.27 22.58 -22.34
N GLY A 162 1.80 23.77 -22.75
CA GLY A 162 0.40 23.99 -23.11
C GLY A 162 -0.09 23.01 -24.18
N PHE A 163 0.67 22.81 -25.27
CA PHE A 163 0.33 21.89 -26.36
C PHE A 163 0.37 20.38 -26.01
N ARG A 164 0.55 20.02 -24.73
CA ARG A 164 0.48 18.66 -24.20
C ARG A 164 -0.36 18.58 -22.92
N SER A 165 -1.17 19.59 -22.67
CA SER A 165 -1.98 19.71 -21.47
C SER A 165 -3.43 19.81 -21.87
N PHE A 166 -4.30 19.19 -21.09
CA PHE A 166 -5.73 19.44 -21.20
C PHE A 166 -6.06 20.84 -20.65
N PHE A 167 -7.10 21.45 -21.23
CA PHE A 167 -7.66 22.73 -20.85
C PHE A 167 -9.09 22.56 -20.35
N LEU A 168 -9.45 23.31 -19.31
CA LEU A 168 -10.82 23.39 -18.79
C LEU A 168 -11.36 24.80 -18.94
N PHE A 169 -12.68 24.89 -19.10
CA PHE A 169 -13.43 26.16 -19.18
C PHE A 169 -13.13 27.02 -20.41
N GLY A 170 -12.62 26.42 -21.48
CA GLY A 170 -12.40 27.04 -22.78
C GLY A 170 -13.17 26.35 -23.91
N GLU A 171 -12.89 26.74 -25.14
CA GLU A 171 -13.54 26.22 -26.35
C GLU A 171 -13.16 24.77 -26.66
N GLN A 172 -11.94 24.34 -26.34
CA GLN A 172 -11.46 22.98 -26.62
C GLN A 172 -10.80 22.33 -25.39
N PRO A 173 -10.88 20.99 -25.26
CA PRO A 173 -10.26 20.27 -24.15
C PRO A 173 -8.74 20.13 -24.29
N TYR A 174 -8.18 20.29 -25.50
CA TYR A 174 -6.74 20.27 -25.77
C TYR A 174 -6.46 20.98 -27.10
N TYR A 175 -5.23 21.46 -27.26
CA TYR A 175 -4.78 22.21 -28.42
C TYR A 175 -3.47 21.59 -28.92
N PRO A 176 -3.51 20.73 -29.96
CA PRO A 176 -2.32 20.02 -30.41
C PRO A 176 -1.42 20.94 -31.26
N LEU A 177 -0.19 20.49 -31.49
CA LEU A 177 0.70 21.12 -32.45
C LEU A 177 0.19 20.90 -33.88
N ARG A 178 0.39 21.89 -34.77
CA ARG A 178 -0.01 21.83 -36.17
C ARG A 178 0.61 20.63 -36.90
N GLU A 179 1.83 20.27 -36.52
CA GLU A 179 2.60 19.14 -37.08
C GLU A 179 2.00 17.77 -36.77
N THR A 180 1.06 17.67 -35.82
CA THR A 180 0.38 16.40 -35.52
C THR A 180 -0.57 15.95 -36.63
N GLY A 181 -0.96 16.86 -37.55
CA GLY A 181 -1.97 16.59 -38.57
C GLY A 181 -3.40 16.45 -38.03
N LEU A 182 -3.61 16.69 -36.73
CA LEU A 182 -4.92 16.58 -36.07
C LEU A 182 -5.72 17.88 -36.10
N THR A 183 -5.28 18.91 -36.83
CA THR A 183 -5.83 20.27 -36.80
C THR A 183 -6.44 20.64 -38.14
N GLY A 184 -7.49 21.46 -38.13
CA GLY A 184 -8.19 21.90 -39.34
C GLY A 184 -9.60 21.32 -39.49
N GLY A 185 -10.16 21.45 -40.70
CA GLY A 185 -11.59 21.27 -40.96
C GLY A 185 -12.15 19.86 -40.73
N GLU A 186 -11.32 18.80 -40.84
CA GLU A 186 -11.79 17.43 -40.66
C GLU A 186 -12.03 17.07 -39.19
N THR A 187 -11.17 17.53 -38.29
CA THR A 187 -11.30 17.31 -36.84
C THR A 187 -12.02 18.46 -36.14
N GLY A 188 -12.09 19.63 -36.78
CA GLY A 188 -12.58 20.87 -36.20
C GLY A 188 -11.64 21.45 -35.14
N LEU A 189 -10.44 20.89 -34.95
CA LEU A 189 -9.53 21.30 -33.88
C LEU A 189 -8.65 22.48 -34.30
N VAL A 190 -8.53 23.47 -33.41
CA VAL A 190 -7.58 24.58 -33.54
C VAL A 190 -6.25 24.20 -32.90
N ASP A 191 -5.14 24.47 -33.59
CA ASP A 191 -3.80 24.23 -33.08
C ASP A 191 -3.40 25.22 -31.97
N PHE A 192 -2.41 24.85 -31.16
CA PHE A 192 -1.97 25.66 -30.02
C PHE A 192 -1.40 27.02 -30.42
N GLU A 193 -0.68 27.12 -31.54
CA GLU A 193 -0.07 28.39 -31.97
C GLU A 193 -1.16 29.37 -32.38
N SER A 194 -2.14 28.92 -33.17
CA SER A 194 -3.30 29.71 -33.57
C SER A 194 -4.17 30.12 -32.38
N ALA A 195 -4.36 29.24 -31.40
CA ALA A 195 -5.20 29.52 -30.24
C ALA A 195 -4.57 30.50 -29.24
N THR A 196 -3.24 30.50 -29.11
CA THR A 196 -2.53 31.27 -28.06
C THR A 196 -1.71 32.44 -28.58
N GLY A 197 -1.42 32.48 -29.88
CA GLY A 197 -0.50 33.43 -30.48
C GLY A 197 0.98 33.16 -30.18
N ILE A 198 1.31 32.00 -29.60
CA ILE A 198 2.69 31.58 -29.30
C ILE A 198 3.20 30.73 -30.47
N PHE A 199 3.88 31.36 -31.42
CA PHE A 199 4.39 30.74 -32.64
C PHE A 199 5.82 30.20 -32.48
N HIS A 200 6.28 29.42 -33.46
CA HIS A 200 7.63 28.84 -33.56
C HIS A 200 7.91 27.70 -32.56
N LEU A 201 6.89 26.90 -32.21
CA LEU A 201 7.03 25.78 -31.28
C LEU A 201 7.79 24.56 -31.84
N HIS A 202 7.95 24.50 -33.16
CA HIS A 202 8.80 23.54 -33.85
C HIS A 202 10.28 23.70 -33.46
N GLU A 203 10.72 24.90 -33.07
CA GLU A 203 12.09 25.17 -32.64
C GLU A 203 12.34 24.66 -31.22
N ALA A 204 13.08 23.56 -31.09
CA ALA A 204 13.23 22.89 -29.81
C ALA A 204 13.91 23.73 -28.71
N ASN A 205 14.79 24.64 -29.12
CA ASN A 205 15.54 25.52 -28.22
C ASN A 205 15.04 26.98 -28.27
N GLY A 206 13.89 27.22 -28.93
CA GLY A 206 13.31 28.55 -29.04
C GLY A 206 12.65 29.04 -27.74
N ASN A 207 12.61 30.36 -27.55
CA ASN A 207 11.96 30.99 -26.40
C ASN A 207 10.45 30.67 -26.32
N ALA A 208 9.82 30.44 -27.47
CA ALA A 208 8.41 30.06 -27.59
C ALA A 208 8.03 28.84 -26.74
N ARG A 209 8.95 27.87 -26.53
CA ARG A 209 8.65 26.72 -25.65
C ARG A 209 8.59 27.10 -24.18
N TRP A 210 9.42 28.05 -23.74
CA TRP A 210 9.33 28.59 -22.40
C TRP A 210 8.03 29.37 -22.20
N GLU A 211 7.59 30.11 -23.22
CA GLU A 211 6.30 30.80 -23.24
C GLU A 211 5.13 29.81 -23.18
N ALA A 212 5.13 28.76 -24.01
CA ALA A 212 4.11 27.71 -23.97
C ALA A 212 4.08 26.95 -22.63
N ARG A 213 5.23 26.81 -21.97
CA ARG A 213 5.32 26.29 -20.61
C ARG A 213 4.77 27.27 -19.57
N ALA A 214 5.00 28.56 -19.72
CA ALA A 214 4.50 29.59 -18.80
C ALA A 214 3.00 29.88 -18.98
N TYR A 215 2.48 29.70 -20.20
CA TYR A 215 1.09 29.98 -20.58
C TYR A 215 0.11 29.20 -19.69
N ARG A 216 -0.73 29.89 -18.91
CA ARG A 216 -1.71 29.28 -17.99
C ARG A 216 -3.09 29.10 -18.60
N GLY A 217 -3.41 29.86 -19.64
CA GLY A 217 -4.75 29.91 -20.23
C GLY A 217 -5.35 31.30 -20.31
N SER A 218 -6.49 31.38 -21.00
CA SER A 218 -7.35 32.57 -21.11
C SER A 218 -8.82 32.19 -20.96
N ALA A 219 -9.73 33.14 -21.10
CA ALA A 219 -11.17 32.86 -21.04
C ALA A 219 -11.66 32.06 -22.26
N GLU A 220 -11.01 32.25 -23.42
CA GLU A 220 -11.32 31.65 -24.71
C GLU A 220 -10.68 30.25 -24.81
N VAL A 221 -9.37 30.16 -24.57
CA VAL A 221 -8.61 28.90 -24.63
C VAL A 221 -8.91 27.99 -23.43
N GLY A 222 -9.40 28.58 -22.33
CA GLY A 222 -9.53 27.91 -21.04
C GLY A 222 -8.19 27.86 -20.30
N TYR A 223 -8.19 27.23 -19.13
CA TYR A 223 -7.03 27.12 -18.26
C TYR A 223 -6.47 25.72 -18.29
N LYS A 224 -5.14 25.61 -18.42
CA LYS A 224 -4.48 24.31 -18.52
C LYS A 224 -4.45 23.57 -17.18
N MET A 225 -4.39 22.25 -17.20
CA MET A 225 -4.07 21.47 -16.01
C MET A 225 -2.60 21.63 -15.60
N ALA A 226 -2.28 21.38 -14.33
CA ALA A 226 -0.91 21.45 -13.82
C ALA A 226 -0.03 20.22 -14.18
N LEU A 227 -0.61 19.26 -14.89
CA LEU A 227 0.00 18.00 -15.29
C LEU A 227 -0.34 17.73 -16.77
N CYS A 228 0.59 17.14 -17.52
CA CYS A 228 0.39 16.89 -18.94
C CYS A 228 -0.57 15.71 -19.19
N GLU A 229 -1.07 15.61 -20.41
CA GLU A 229 -1.96 14.53 -20.87
C GLU A 229 -1.38 13.14 -20.60
N ARG A 230 -0.08 12.96 -20.87
CA ARG A 230 0.63 11.69 -20.64
C ARG A 230 0.60 11.28 -19.17
N ASP A 231 0.99 12.18 -18.29
CA ASP A 231 1.07 11.88 -16.86
C ASP A 231 -0.35 11.67 -16.31
N MET A 232 -1.33 12.47 -16.76
CA MET A 232 -2.74 12.24 -16.43
C MET A 232 -3.22 10.85 -16.87
N ALA A 233 -2.81 10.37 -18.04
CA ALA A 233 -3.15 9.04 -18.53
C ALA A 233 -2.49 7.94 -17.69
N ILE A 234 -1.18 8.02 -17.44
CA ILE A 234 -0.43 7.00 -16.68
C ILE A 234 -0.95 6.90 -15.25
N TYR A 235 -0.89 8.01 -14.51
CA TYR A 235 -1.26 8.01 -13.10
C TYR A 235 -2.77 7.92 -12.90
N GLY A 236 -3.58 8.43 -13.85
CA GLY A 236 -5.03 8.27 -13.85
C GLY A 236 -5.45 6.81 -14.05
N ALA A 237 -4.80 6.08 -14.96
CA ALA A 237 -5.04 4.66 -15.13
C ALA A 237 -4.63 3.85 -13.89
N MET A 238 -3.48 4.17 -13.29
CA MET A 238 -3.05 3.56 -12.02
C MET A 238 -4.06 3.83 -10.91
N PHE A 239 -4.54 5.06 -10.77
CA PHE A 239 -5.57 5.44 -9.80
C PHE A 239 -6.87 4.66 -10.02
N LEU A 240 -7.36 4.63 -11.27
CA LEU A 240 -8.59 3.93 -11.62
C LEU A 240 -8.47 2.43 -11.31
N PHE A 241 -7.36 1.80 -11.67
CA PHE A 241 -7.12 0.40 -11.35
C PHE A 241 -7.05 0.17 -9.84
N ALA A 242 -6.31 1.00 -9.10
CA ALA A 242 -6.21 0.91 -7.64
C ALA A 242 -7.58 1.03 -6.97
N LEU A 243 -8.43 1.95 -7.45
CA LEU A 243 -9.79 2.16 -6.98
C LEU A 243 -10.68 0.93 -7.25
N ILE A 244 -10.66 0.40 -8.47
CA ILE A 244 -11.42 -0.81 -8.84
C ILE A 244 -10.94 -2.02 -8.02
N PHE A 245 -9.63 -2.21 -7.90
CA PHE A 245 -9.05 -3.31 -7.13
C PHE A 245 -9.41 -3.23 -5.64
N TRP A 246 -9.47 -2.01 -5.08
CA TRP A 246 -9.91 -1.78 -3.71
C TRP A 246 -11.41 -2.06 -3.53
N ILE A 247 -12.28 -1.52 -4.40
CA ILE A 247 -13.74 -1.71 -4.33
C ILE A 247 -14.14 -3.18 -4.51
N THR A 248 -13.43 -3.93 -5.34
CA THR A 248 -13.67 -5.37 -5.56
C THR A 248 -13.16 -6.27 -4.43
N GLY A 249 -12.60 -5.70 -3.36
CA GLY A 249 -12.07 -6.46 -2.23
C GLY A 249 -10.82 -7.25 -2.57
N ARG A 250 -9.99 -6.75 -3.48
CA ARG A 250 -8.71 -7.36 -3.91
C ARG A 250 -8.87 -8.73 -4.56
N ARG A 251 -10.00 -8.99 -5.22
CA ARG A 251 -10.34 -10.28 -5.83
C ARG A 251 -9.89 -10.44 -7.29
N ILE A 252 -9.28 -9.42 -7.87
CA ILE A 252 -8.81 -9.48 -9.26
C ILE A 252 -7.56 -10.37 -9.30
N PRO A 253 -7.57 -11.47 -10.08
CA PRO A 253 -6.41 -12.34 -10.20
C PRO A 253 -5.27 -11.62 -10.95
N PRO A 254 -4.01 -12.01 -10.70
CA PRO A 254 -2.88 -11.47 -11.45
C PRO A 254 -3.00 -11.82 -12.93
N LEU A 255 -2.57 -10.90 -13.81
CA LEU A 255 -2.48 -11.16 -15.24
C LEU A 255 -1.49 -12.29 -15.53
N HIS A 256 -1.88 -13.20 -16.42
CA HIS A 256 -0.98 -14.23 -16.91
C HIS A 256 0.21 -13.58 -17.64
N TRP A 257 1.43 -14.07 -17.38
CA TRP A 257 2.67 -13.46 -17.87
C TRP A 257 2.72 -13.26 -19.39
N ILE A 258 1.99 -14.10 -20.15
CA ILE A 258 1.93 -14.01 -21.62
C ILE A 258 1.41 -12.66 -22.13
N PHE A 259 0.56 -11.98 -21.36
CA PHE A 259 0.05 -10.65 -21.71
C PHE A 259 1.11 -9.55 -21.61
N TRP A 260 2.26 -9.81 -20.97
CA TRP A 260 3.37 -8.88 -20.91
C TRP A 260 4.34 -9.01 -22.09
N LEU A 261 4.19 -10.06 -22.92
CA LEU A 261 5.02 -10.29 -24.11
C LEU A 261 4.33 -9.92 -25.43
N LEU A 262 3.02 -9.70 -25.40
CA LEU A 262 2.22 -9.18 -26.51
C LEU A 262 2.31 -7.66 -26.55
#